data_AF-A0A3P7LCY1-F1
#
_entry.id   AF-A0A3P7LCY1-F1
#
_cell.length_a   1.000
_cell.length_b   1.000
_cell.length_c   1.000
_cell.angle_alpha   90.00
_cell.angle_beta   90.00
_cell.angle_gamma   90.00
#
_symmetry.space_group_name_H-M   'P 1'
#
loop_
_entity.id
_entity.type
_entity.pdbx_description
1 polymer ?
#
loop_
_entity_poly.entity_id
_entity_poly.type
_entity_poly.pdbx_seq_one_letter_code
_entity_poly.pdbx_strand_id
1 'polypeptide(L)'
;RQHNPLLDILFLNKSIRNPDELFFQTTAFNSHIRATGACLYPPLPTEVGVGHLARYAIWSHLMSFYPTKYVRSVCILGSPHVPELRRTFNIFANKMHADYYPEAYDCM
;
A
#
# COMPACT_ATOMS: atom_id res chain seq x y z
N ARG A 1 8.53 20.79 21.91
CA ARG A 1 8.34 19.90 20.74
C ARG A 1 9.14 18.64 21.02
N GLN A 2 8.52 17.47 21.15
CA GLN A 2 9.26 16.22 21.28
C GLN A 2 9.93 15.93 19.94
N HIS A 3 11.26 15.90 19.93
CA HIS A 3 12.07 15.47 18.79
C HIS A 3 11.80 13.96 18.60
N ASN A 4 11.33 13.54 17.42
CA ASN A 4 11.20 12.13 17.11
C ASN A 4 12.45 11.70 16.33
N PRO A 5 13.46 11.09 16.98
CA PRO A 5 14.73 10.73 16.34
C PRO A 5 14.55 9.79 15.14
N LEU A 6 13.44 9.05 15.08
CA LEU A 6 13.12 8.21 13.92
C LEU A 6 12.81 9.04 12.67
N LEU A 7 12.06 10.14 12.81
CA LEU A 7 11.78 11.05 11.70
C LEU A 7 13.06 11.69 11.18
N ASP A 8 13.97 12.07 12.09
CA ASP A 8 15.24 12.67 11.71
C ASP A 8 16.12 11.69 10.94
N ILE A 9 16.26 10.46 11.45
CA ILE A 9 17.06 9.42 10.79
C ILE A 9 16.49 9.08 9.41
N LEU A 10 15.17 8.89 9.31
CA LEU A 10 14.53 8.41 8.09
C LEU A 10 14.37 9.51 7.03
N PHE A 11 14.01 10.74 7.43
CA PHE A 11 13.68 11.81 6.48
C PHE A 11 14.78 12.87 6.31
N LEU A 12 15.59 13.16 7.34
CA LEU A 12 16.62 14.20 7.22
C LEU A 12 17.92 13.68 6.63
N ASN A 13 18.29 12.42 6.91
CA ASN A 13 19.60 11.90 6.53
C ASN A 13 19.73 11.56 5.03
N LYS A 14 18.64 11.59 4.25
CA LYS A 14 18.54 11.32 2.79
C LYS A 14 19.26 10.06 2.26
N SER A 15 19.86 9.26 3.13
CA SER A 15 20.60 8.05 2.81
C SER A 15 19.68 6.86 2.56
N ILE A 16 18.46 6.92 3.07
CA ILE A 16 17.43 5.89 2.90
C ILE A 16 16.58 6.24 1.69
N ARG A 17 16.51 5.29 0.76
CA ARG A 17 15.65 5.36 -0.41
C ARG A 17 14.22 5.04 0.01
N ASN A 18 13.25 5.86 -0.41
CA ASN A 18 11.81 5.70 -0.13
C ASN A 18 11.50 5.57 1.38
N PRO A 19 11.83 6.58 2.21
CA PRO A 19 11.62 6.50 3.66
C PRO A 19 10.16 6.32 4.07
N ASP A 20 9.21 6.68 3.20
CA ASP A 20 7.77 6.46 3.35
C ASP A 20 7.37 4.97 3.34
N GLU A 21 8.08 4.13 2.58
CA GLU A 21 7.84 2.67 2.56
C GLU A 21 8.36 1.98 3.84
N LEU A 22 9.21 2.66 4.63
CA LEU A 22 9.83 2.13 5.85
C LEU A 22 9.23 2.72 7.14
N PHE A 23 8.94 4.01 7.17
CA PHE A 23 8.58 4.75 8.38
C PHE A 23 7.35 4.16 9.11
N PHE A 24 6.25 3.96 8.38
CA PHE A 24 5.00 3.50 9.00
C PHE A 24 5.11 2.06 9.49
N GLN A 25 5.76 1.19 8.72
CA GLN A 25 5.99 -0.19 9.12
C GLN A 25 6.88 -0.27 10.36
N THR A 26 7.95 0.53 10.39
CA THR A 26 8.86 0.60 11.54
C THR A 26 8.12 1.09 12.78
N THR A 27 7.32 2.15 12.65
CA THR A 27 6.56 2.69 13.78
C THR A 27 5.49 1.72 14.28
N ALA A 28 4.83 1.00 13.37
CA ALA A 28 3.76 0.07 13.71
C ALA A 28 4.26 -1.25 14.32
N PHE A 29 5.42 -1.76 13.91
CA PHE A 29 5.87 -3.11 14.28
C PHE A 29 7.15 -3.14 15.12
N ASN A 30 7.70 -1.99 15.52
CA ASN A 30 8.82 -1.92 16.46
C ASN A 30 8.33 -1.56 17.86
N SER A 31 8.20 -2.56 18.73
CA SER A 31 7.72 -2.41 20.11
C SER A 31 8.60 -1.50 20.97
N HIS A 32 9.88 -1.29 20.61
CA HIS A 32 10.77 -0.37 21.31
C HIS A 32 10.39 1.10 21.12
N ILE A 33 9.68 1.43 20.04
CA ILE A 33 9.20 2.80 19.76
C ILE A 33 8.02 3.15 20.67
N ARG A 34 7.30 2.14 21.20
CA ARG A 34 6.15 2.31 22.09
C ARG A 34 5.08 3.27 21.52
N ALA A 35 4.91 3.26 20.20
CA ALA A 35 3.87 4.04 19.55
C ALA A 35 2.48 3.50 19.93
N THR A 36 1.51 4.40 20.12
CA THR A 36 0.13 4.02 20.41
C THR A 36 -0.45 3.21 19.25
N GLY A 37 -1.03 2.05 19.55
CA GLY A 37 -1.57 1.14 18.53
C GLY A 37 -0.52 0.29 17.80
N ALA A 38 0.76 0.36 18.20
CA ALA A 38 1.80 -0.50 17.65
C ALA A 38 1.62 -1.97 18.06
N CYS A 39 1.99 -2.86 17.16
CA CYS A 39 1.99 -4.29 17.37
C CYS A 39 3.15 -4.70 18.29
N LEU A 40 2.88 -5.69 19.15
CA LEU A 40 3.88 -6.26 20.06
C LEU A 40 4.78 -7.30 19.37
N TYR A 41 4.29 -7.88 18.28
CA TYR A 41 4.94 -8.95 17.54
C TYR A 41 5.13 -8.57 16.08
N PRO A 42 6.15 -9.13 15.39
CA PRO A 42 6.30 -8.97 13.96
C PRO A 42 5.07 -9.51 13.21
N PRO A 43 4.68 -8.86 12.10
CA PRO A 43 3.55 -9.31 11.31
C PRO A 43 3.88 -10.64 10.63
N LEU A 44 2.85 -11.48 10.44
CA LEU A 44 2.97 -12.67 9.60
C LEU A 44 3.14 -12.25 8.14
N PRO A 45 3.81 -13.05 7.29
CA PRO A 45 3.96 -12.74 5.86
C PRO A 45 2.64 -12.43 5.15
N THR A 46 1.53 -13.03 5.59
CA THR A 46 0.18 -12.80 5.08
C THR A 46 -0.38 -11.40 5.39
N GLU A 47 0.11 -10.73 6.44
CA GLU A 47 -0.37 -9.42 6.90
C GLU A 47 0.33 -8.24 6.21
N VAL A 48 1.61 -8.39 5.83
CA VAL A 48 2.44 -7.30 5.28
C VAL A 48 2.38 -7.14 3.76
N GLY A 49 2.11 -8.22 3.01
CA GLY A 49 2.11 -8.18 1.54
C GLY A 49 0.73 -8.01 0.90
N VAL A 50 -0.29 -8.62 1.50
CA VAL A 50 -1.66 -8.70 0.95
C VAL A 50 -2.70 -8.27 2.00
N GLY A 51 -2.44 -8.59 3.27
CA GLY A 51 -3.34 -8.37 4.41
C GLY A 51 -3.51 -6.93 4.90
N HIS A 52 -2.75 -5.95 4.38
CA HIS A 52 -2.85 -4.59 4.89
C HIS A 52 -4.12 -3.90 4.41
N LEU A 53 -5.04 -3.58 5.33
CA LEU A 53 -6.35 -3.01 5.04
C LEU A 53 -6.30 -1.73 4.18
N ALA A 54 -5.21 -0.96 4.20
CA ALA A 54 -5.21 0.38 3.61
C ALA A 54 -5.36 0.40 2.09
N ARG A 55 -4.73 -0.50 1.33
CA ARG A 55 -4.63 -0.35 -0.14
C ARG A 55 -4.55 -1.67 -0.89
N TYR A 56 -5.49 -1.90 -1.80
CA TYR A 56 -5.41 -2.91 -2.85
C TYR A 56 -4.59 -2.37 -4.04
N ALA A 57 -3.54 -3.08 -4.46
CA ALA A 57 -2.78 -2.74 -5.65
C ALA A 57 -2.22 -4.00 -6.31
N ILE A 58 -2.28 -4.06 -7.64
CA ILE A 58 -1.72 -5.16 -8.43
C ILE A 58 -0.39 -4.70 -9.03
N TRP A 59 0.66 -5.48 -8.80
CA TRP A 59 1.98 -5.24 -9.39
C TRP A 59 2.23 -6.15 -10.58
N SER A 60 2.94 -5.67 -11.60
CA SER A 60 3.13 -6.38 -12.88
C SER A 60 3.82 -7.73 -12.75
N HIS A 61 4.64 -7.92 -11.72
CA HIS A 61 5.33 -9.18 -11.46
C HIS A 61 4.43 -10.24 -10.80
N LEU A 62 3.23 -9.86 -10.33
CA LEU A 62 2.25 -10.76 -9.72
C LEU A 62 1.23 -11.32 -10.75
N MET A 63 1.50 -11.15 -12.05
CA MET A 63 0.85 -11.81 -13.19
C MET A 63 -0.70 -11.84 -13.08
N SER A 64 -1.34 -10.69 -13.33
CA SER A 64 -2.79 -10.64 -13.51
C SER A 64 -3.14 -10.83 -14.99
N PHE A 65 -4.06 -11.78 -15.27
CA PHE A 65 -4.48 -12.19 -16.62
C PHE A 65 -5.49 -11.24 -17.28
N TYR A 66 -5.87 -10.13 -16.64
CA TYR A 66 -6.82 -9.17 -17.22
C TYR A 66 -6.13 -8.23 -18.22
N PRO A 67 -6.80 -7.86 -19.33
CA PRO A 67 -6.31 -6.81 -20.21
C PRO A 67 -6.23 -5.50 -19.42
N THR A 68 -5.01 -5.03 -19.17
CA THR A 68 -4.76 -3.83 -18.36
C THR A 68 -3.48 -3.12 -18.81
N LYS A 69 -3.35 -1.86 -18.39
CA LYS A 69 -2.16 -1.02 -18.56
C LYS A 69 -1.33 -1.02 -17.29
N TYR A 70 -0.01 -0.97 -17.44
CA TYR A 70 0.92 -0.78 -16.33
C TYR A 70 1.67 0.55 -16.48
N VAL A 71 1.91 1.23 -15.35
CA VAL A 71 2.79 2.42 -15.30
C VAL A 71 3.64 2.28 -14.04
N ARG A 72 4.97 2.31 -14.19
CA ARG A 72 5.92 2.01 -13.11
C ARG A 72 5.60 0.71 -12.37
N SER A 73 5.30 -0.35 -13.12
CA SER A 73 5.01 -1.70 -12.61
C SER A 73 3.75 -1.85 -11.74
N VAL A 74 2.91 -0.83 -11.63
CA VAL A 74 1.58 -0.92 -10.98
C VAL A 74 0.49 -1.00 -12.06
N CYS A 75 -0.50 -1.86 -11.85
CA CYS A 75 -1.69 -2.02 -12.72
C CYS A 75 -2.60 -0.79 -12.64
N ILE A 76 -3.16 -0.37 -13.77
CA ILE A 76 -4.26 0.59 -13.83
C ILE A 76 -5.57 -0.20 -13.75
N LEU A 77 -6.24 -0.12 -12.62
CA LEU A 77 -7.50 -0.79 -12.35
C LEU A 77 -8.61 -0.16 -13.21
N GLY A 78 -9.57 -0.99 -13.60
CA GLY A 78 -10.67 -0.64 -14.50
C GLY A 78 -11.74 -1.73 -14.50
N SER A 79 -12.69 -1.69 -15.43
CA SER A 79 -13.89 -2.54 -15.44
C SER A 79 -13.64 -4.04 -15.22
N PRO A 80 -12.60 -4.67 -15.81
CA PRO A 80 -12.29 -6.08 -15.57
C PRO A 80 -11.98 -6.43 -14.10
N HIS A 81 -11.57 -5.44 -13.30
CA HIS A 81 -11.14 -5.63 -11.90
C HIS A 81 -12.27 -5.38 -10.89
N VAL A 82 -13.38 -4.77 -11.29
CA VAL A 82 -14.51 -4.41 -10.38
C VAL A 82 -15.01 -5.61 -9.55
N PRO A 83 -15.19 -6.83 -10.11
CA PRO A 83 -15.63 -7.97 -9.31
C PRO A 83 -14.69 -8.31 -8.14
N GLU A 84 -13.38 -8.17 -8.35
CA GLU A 84 -12.36 -8.39 -7.32
C GLU A 84 -12.35 -7.25 -6.29
N LEU A 85 -12.44 -6.01 -6.77
CA LEU A 85 -12.45 -4.81 -5.93
C LEU A 85 -13.67 -4.75 -4.99
N ARG A 86 -14.81 -5.31 -5.40
CA ARG A 86 -16.01 -5.42 -4.53
C ARG A 86 -15.89 -6.52 -3.46
N ARG A 87 -14.93 -7.43 -3.60
CA ARG A 87 -14.73 -8.58 -2.69
C ARG A 87 -13.53 -8.40 -1.77
N THR A 88 -12.57 -7.55 -2.15
CA THR A 88 -11.40 -7.33 -1.32
C THR A 88 -11.76 -6.66 0.00
N PHE A 89 -11.01 -6.97 1.05
CA PHE A 89 -11.15 -6.34 2.36
C PHE A 89 -10.42 -4.99 2.46
N ASN A 90 -9.64 -4.62 1.44
CA ASN A 90 -8.95 -3.34 1.45
C ASN A 90 -9.93 -2.17 1.31
N ILE A 91 -9.65 -1.08 2.01
CA ILE A 91 -10.52 0.10 2.10
C ILE A 91 -10.37 1.01 0.88
N PHE A 92 -9.19 1.04 0.28
CA PHE A 92 -8.90 1.81 -0.94
C PHE A 92 -8.24 0.93 -2.00
N ALA A 93 -8.29 1.36 -3.26
CA ALA A 93 -7.64 0.71 -4.38
C ALA A 93 -6.68 1.67 -5.10
N ASN A 94 -5.59 1.14 -5.64
CA ASN A 94 -4.60 1.89 -6.39
C ASN A 94 -4.11 1.07 -7.59
N LYS A 95 -4.07 1.62 -8.79
CA LYS A 95 -4.36 3.00 -9.22
C LYS A 95 -5.46 2.98 -10.27
N MET A 96 -6.22 4.05 -10.37
CA MET A 96 -7.24 4.25 -11.41
C MET A 96 -6.96 5.56 -12.14
N HIS A 97 -7.35 5.64 -13.40
CA HIS A 97 -7.30 6.88 -14.18
C HIS A 97 -8.67 7.14 -14.80
N ALA A 98 -9.14 8.39 -14.72
CA ALA A 98 -10.48 8.76 -15.17
C ALA A 98 -10.69 8.55 -16.69
N ASP A 99 -9.61 8.55 -17.46
CA ASP A 99 -9.62 8.31 -18.92
C ASP A 99 -9.40 6.84 -19.30
N TYR A 100 -9.27 5.93 -18.32
CA TYR A 100 -9.02 4.50 -18.54
C TYR A 100 -10.06 3.66 -17.80
N TYR A 101 -11.05 3.16 -18.54
CA TYR A 101 -12.28 2.55 -18.00
C TYR A 101 -13.06 3.49 -17.06
N PRO A 102 -13.54 4.66 -17.54
CA PRO A 102 -14.32 5.59 -16.72
C PRO A 102 -15.52 4.93 -16.05
N GLU A 103 -16.17 3.98 -16.72
CA GLU A 103 -17.35 3.27 -16.20
C GLU A 103 -17.04 2.41 -14.97
N ALA A 104 -15.76 2.09 -14.72
CA ALA A 104 -15.36 1.38 -13.52
C ALA A 104 -15.57 2.20 -12.24
N TYR A 105 -15.54 3.54 -12.33
CA TYR A 105 -15.80 4.42 -11.19
C TYR A 105 -17.27 4.39 -10.76
N ASP A 106 -18.20 4.21 -11.70
CA ASP A 106 -19.63 4.15 -11.43
C ASP A 106 -20.08 2.76 -10.93
N CYS A 107 -19.30 1.72 -11.26
CA CYS A 107 -19.62 0.33 -10.93
C CYS A 107 -19.05 -0.14 -9.58
N MET A 108 -18.20 0.68 -8.95
CA MET A 108 -17.62 0.48 -7.62
C MET A 108 -18.59 0.97 -6.54
#